data_AF-A0A928B6P2-F1
#
_entry.id   AF-A0A928B6P2-F1
#
_cell.length_a   1.000
_cell.length_b   1.000
_cell.length_c   1.000
_cell.angle_alpha   90.00
_cell.angle_beta   90.00
_cell.angle_gamma   90.00
#
_symmetry.space_group_name_H-M   'P 1'
#
loop_
_entity.id
_entity.type
_entity.pdbx_description
1 polymer ?
#
loop_
_entity_poly.entity_id
_entity_poly.type
_entity_poly.pdbx_seq_one_letter_code
_entity_poly.pdbx_strand_id
1 'polypeptide(L)'
;MEFEGIVWKKLPETKGVSARGEWQRQDVIFEMPQEFNRKICVTFFNKPTDAANLVEGQAYIVSVNVESREFNGRWYTDVRAWRVQPKQAEAAAEAAMPDMPPFGDEPSYSSTSAAAPVAPISEVDDLPF
;
A
#
# COMPACT_ATOMS: atom_id res chain seq x y z
N MET A 1 20.04 9.68 4.02
CA MET A 1 19.71 9.31 2.62
C MET A 1 18.31 8.70 2.62
N GLU A 2 17.62 8.70 1.48
CA GLU A 2 16.31 8.06 1.33
C GLU A 2 16.23 7.37 -0.02
N PHE A 3 15.52 6.24 -0.09
CA PHE A 3 15.24 5.54 -1.33
C PHE A 3 13.89 4.83 -1.26
N GLU A 4 13.36 4.49 -2.43
CA GLU A 4 12.18 3.65 -2.57
C GLU A 4 12.60 2.23 -2.95
N GLY A 5 12.02 1.24 -2.26
CA GLY A 5 12.27 -0.15 -2.57
C GLY A 5 11.11 -1.05 -2.21
N ILE A 6 11.03 -2.18 -2.91
CA ILE A 6 10.08 -3.27 -2.64
C ILE A 6 10.75 -4.25 -1.69
N VAL A 7 10.07 -4.68 -0.64
CA VAL A 7 10.62 -5.69 0.28
C VAL A 7 10.74 -7.02 -0.48
N TRP A 8 11.98 -7.48 -0.69
CA TRP A 8 12.24 -8.74 -1.37
C TRP A 8 12.26 -9.92 -0.40
N LYS A 9 12.93 -9.76 0.75
CA LYS A 9 13.03 -10.80 1.76
C LYS A 9 13.38 -10.24 3.14
N LYS A 10 12.71 -10.72 4.18
CA LYS A 10 13.11 -10.48 5.58
C LYS A 10 14.04 -11.58 6.06
N LEU A 11 15.21 -11.20 6.58
CA LEU A 11 16.15 -12.15 7.19
C LEU A 11 15.76 -12.41 8.66
N PRO A 12 16.21 -13.55 9.24
CA PRO A 12 15.97 -13.85 10.64
C PRO A 12 16.49 -12.75 11.55
N GLU A 13 15.74 -12.48 12.61
CA GLU A 13 16.19 -11.56 13.67
C GLU A 13 17.39 -12.14 14.43
N THR A 14 18.34 -11.27 14.75
CA THR A 14 19.47 -11.58 15.62
C THR A 14 19.33 -10.75 16.87
N LYS A 15 19.40 -11.39 18.03
CA LYS A 15 19.36 -10.72 19.34
C LYS A 15 20.56 -11.11 20.18
N GLY A 16 20.95 -10.24 21.09
CA GLY A 16 22.04 -10.51 22.01
C GLY A 16 22.04 -9.56 23.20
N VAL A 17 22.96 -9.80 24.13
CA VAL A 17 23.18 -8.95 25.31
C VAL A 17 24.56 -8.31 25.17
N SER A 18 24.61 -6.98 25.26
CA SER A 18 25.85 -6.22 25.26
C SER A 18 26.07 -5.55 26.62
N ALA A 19 27.25 -4.98 26.85
CA ALA A 19 27.50 -4.13 28.02
C ALA A 19 26.55 -2.93 28.14
N ARG A 20 25.87 -2.55 27.05
CA ARG A 20 24.88 -1.46 26.99
C ARG A 20 23.43 -1.94 27.10
N GLY A 21 23.21 -3.24 27.33
CA GLY A 21 21.89 -3.86 27.40
C GLY A 21 21.59 -4.81 26.24
N GLU A 22 20.36 -5.32 26.22
CA GLU A 22 19.84 -6.17 25.15
C GLU A 22 19.76 -5.40 23.83
N TRP A 23 20.11 -6.07 22.75
CA TRP A 23 19.98 -5.53 21.40
C TRP A 23 19.31 -6.54 20.50
N GLN A 24 18.58 -6.01 19.52
CA GLN A 24 17.93 -6.77 18.47
C GLN A 24 18.23 -6.12 17.13
N ARG A 25 18.50 -6.95 16.15
CA ARG A 25 18.84 -6.58 14.78
C ARG A 25 17.98 -7.42 13.86
N GLN A 26 17.33 -6.77 12.90
CA GLN A 26 16.66 -7.46 11.81
C GLN A 26 17.09 -6.86 10.47
N ASP A 27 17.57 -7.72 9.59
CA ASP A 27 18.03 -7.31 8.27
C ASP A 27 16.93 -7.61 7.23
N VAL A 28 16.66 -6.64 6.35
CA VAL A 28 15.63 -6.76 5.31
C VAL A 28 16.25 -6.37 3.97
N ILE A 29 16.03 -7.19 2.96
CA ILE A 29 16.52 -6.96 1.61
C ILE A 29 15.41 -6.25 0.83
N PHE A 30 15.74 -5.10 0.26
CA PHE A 30 14.88 -4.34 -0.63
C PHE A 30 15.38 -4.46 -2.07
N GLU A 31 14.45 -4.53 -3.01
CA GLU A 31 14.70 -4.41 -4.44
C GLU A 31 14.33 -2.99 -4.90
N MET A 32 15.28 -2.30 -5.52
CA MET A 32 15.06 -0.96 -6.06
C MET A 32 14.57 -1.07 -7.51
N PRO A 33 13.38 -0.51 -7.84
CA PRO A 33 12.87 -0.50 -9.21
C PRO A 33 13.70 0.49 -10.05
N GLN A 34 14.71 -0.02 -10.74
CA GLN A 34 15.61 0.75 -11.61
C GLN A 34 15.84 -0.07 -12.88
N GLU A 35 16.48 0.52 -13.90
CA GLU A 35 16.81 -0.17 -15.16
C GLU A 35 17.61 -1.47 -14.94
N PHE A 36 18.32 -1.57 -13.80
CA PHE A 36 18.85 -2.81 -13.26
C PHE A 36 18.33 -2.99 -11.84
N ASN A 37 17.48 -4.00 -11.62
CA ASN A 37 16.95 -4.32 -10.30
C ASN A 37 18.10 -4.65 -9.33
N ARG A 38 18.45 -3.68 -8.49
CA ARG A 38 19.51 -3.81 -7.49
C ARG A 38 18.88 -4.16 -6.15
N LYS A 39 19.50 -5.09 -5.45
CA LYS A 39 19.10 -5.47 -4.09
C LYS A 39 20.01 -4.78 -3.09
N ILE A 40 19.41 -4.21 -2.04
CA ILE A 40 20.10 -3.57 -0.93
C ILE A 40 19.68 -4.22 0.38
N CYS A 41 20.64 -4.57 1.23
CA CYS A 41 20.36 -5.05 2.57
C CYS A 41 20.31 -3.86 3.52
N VAL A 42 19.21 -3.72 4.25
CA VAL A 42 18.99 -2.64 5.21
C VAL A 42 18.79 -3.24 6.60
N THR A 43 19.51 -2.69 7.57
CA THR A 43 19.49 -3.14 8.96
C THR A 43 18.56 -2.27 9.80
N PHE A 44 17.62 -2.92 10.50
CA PHE A 44 16.78 -2.35 11.53
C PHE A 44 17.34 -2.73 12.90
N PHE A 45 17.91 -1.74 13.59
CA PHE A 45 18.56 -1.95 14.88
C PHE A 45 17.67 -1.42 16.03
N ASN A 46 17.39 -2.26 17.02
CA ASN A 46 16.48 -2.01 18.14
C ASN A 46 15.11 -1.46 17.70
N LYS A 47 14.63 -1.94 16.55
CA LYS A 47 13.39 -1.50 15.89
C LYS A 47 12.55 -2.70 15.41
N PRO A 48 12.12 -3.61 16.31
CA PRO A 48 11.34 -4.79 15.94
C PRO A 48 10.06 -4.45 15.19
N THR A 49 9.34 -3.43 15.65
CA THR A 49 8.04 -3.05 15.10
C THR A 49 8.17 -2.55 13.66
N ASP A 50 9.18 -1.72 13.37
CA ASP A 50 9.42 -1.22 12.01
C ASP A 50 9.71 -2.38 11.05
N ALA A 51 10.55 -3.35 11.47
CA ALA A 51 10.86 -4.53 10.66
C ALA A 51 9.68 -5.50 10.52
N ALA A 52 8.86 -5.65 11.56
CA ALA A 52 7.67 -6.50 11.56
C ALA A 52 6.58 -5.97 10.61
N ASN A 53 6.41 -4.65 10.55
CA ASN A 53 5.43 -3.97 9.70
C ASN A 53 5.74 -4.06 8.19
N LEU A 54 6.95 -4.48 7.82
CA LEU A 54 7.33 -4.67 6.43
C LEU A 54 6.70 -5.93 5.86
N VAL A 55 6.02 -5.79 4.72
CA VAL A 55 5.38 -6.89 4.00
C VAL A 55 6.16 -7.15 2.71
N GLU A 56 6.53 -8.41 2.49
CA GLU A 56 7.23 -8.85 1.27
C GLU A 56 6.36 -8.57 0.04
N GLY A 57 6.96 -8.02 -1.02
CA GLY A 57 6.25 -7.58 -2.23
C GLY A 57 5.68 -6.15 -2.17
N GLN A 58 5.65 -5.50 -1.01
CA GLN A 58 5.19 -4.11 -0.90
C GLN A 58 6.32 -3.08 -1.01
N ALA A 59 5.99 -1.93 -1.60
CA ALA A 59 6.88 -0.78 -1.75
C ALA A 59 6.87 0.12 -0.51
N TYR A 60 8.06 0.57 -0.11
CA TYR A 60 8.26 1.47 1.01
C TYR A 60 9.26 2.57 0.64
N ILE A 61 9.07 3.74 1.23
CA ILE A 61 10.07 4.81 1.27
C ILE A 61 10.88 4.60 2.55
N VAL A 62 12.18 4.35 2.39
CA VAL A 62 13.09 3.99 3.49
C VAL A 62 14.14 5.08 3.63
N SER A 63 14.13 5.77 4.77
CA SER A 63 15.16 6.74 5.13
C SER A 63 16.26 6.02 5.91
N VAL A 64 17.48 6.08 5.38
CA VAL A 64 18.65 5.34 5.87
C VAL A 64 19.86 6.24 6.13
N ASN A 65 20.69 5.77 7.06
CA ASN A 65 22.05 6.25 7.25
C ASN A 65 23.01 5.22 6.64
N VAL A 66 23.96 5.70 5.84
CA VAL A 66 24.97 4.87 5.21
C VAL A 66 26.29 5.19 5.89
N GLU A 67 26.90 4.18 6.49
CA GLU A 67 28.15 4.31 7.23
C GLU A 67 29.14 3.27 6.71
N SER A 68 30.38 3.67 6.51
CA SER A 68 31.44 2.74 6.13
C SER A 68 32.42 2.60 7.29
N ARG A 69 32.76 1.36 7.63
CA ARG A 69 33.72 1.02 8.68
C ARG A 69 34.82 0.15 8.10
N GLU A 70 36.06 0.47 8.46
CA GLU A 70 37.21 -0.36 8.13
C GLU A 70 37.41 -1.43 9.22
N PHE A 71 37.64 -2.67 8.79
CA PHE A 71 38.06 -3.76 9.66
C PHE A 71 39.12 -4.60 8.95
N ASN A 72 40.32 -4.66 9.52
CA ASN A 72 41.48 -5.37 8.96
C ASN A 72 41.78 -5.00 7.49
N GLY A 73 41.80 -3.71 7.17
CA GLY A 73 42.06 -3.23 5.80
C GLY A 73 40.91 -3.43 4.82
N ARG A 74 39.78 -4.01 5.26
CA ARG A 74 38.57 -4.19 4.44
C ARG A 74 37.50 -3.20 4.87
N TRP A 75 36.88 -2.54 3.90
CA TRP A 75 35.79 -1.61 4.14
C TRP A 75 34.44 -2.33 4.03
N TYR A 76 33.58 -2.11 5.02
CA TYR A 76 32.23 -2.64 5.08
C TYR A 76 31.25 -1.48 5.17
N THR A 77 30.23 -1.48 4.32
CA THR A 77 29.17 -0.48 4.35
C THR A 77 27.96 -1.06 5.10
N ASP A 78 27.51 -0.35 6.13
CA ASP A 78 26.28 -0.61 6.87
C ASP A 78 25.23 0.39 6.39
N VAL A 79 24.04 -0.11 6.06
CA VAL A 79 22.89 0.71 5.67
C VAL A 79 21.82 0.53 6.74
N ARG A 80 21.65 1.55 7.58
CA ARG A 80 20.75 1.48 8.74
C ARG A 80 19.50 2.31 8.52
N ALA A 81 18.34 1.68 8.66
CA ALA A 81 17.06 2.39 8.63
C ALA A 81 16.84 3.18 9.92
N TRP A 82 16.45 4.45 9.78
CA TRP A 82 15.97 5.27 10.91
C TRP A 82 14.47 5.56 10.79
N ARG A 83 13.93 5.59 9.56
CA ARG A 83 12.49 5.76 9.29
C ARG A 83 12.08 4.91 8.10
N VAL A 84 10.86 4.39 8.14
CA VAL A 84 10.22 3.69 7.02
C VAL A 84 8.77 4.15 6.89
N GLN A 85 8.31 4.31 5.66
CA GLN A 85 6.93 4.66 5.36
C GLN A 85 6.41 3.76 4.24
N PRO A 86 5.20 3.20 4.36
CA PRO A 86 4.58 2.50 3.26
C PRO A 86 4.44 3.48 2.09
N LYS A 87 4.94 3.09 0.92
CA LYS A 87 4.60 3.80 -0.30
C LYS A 87 3.19 3.33 -0.62
N GLN A 88 2.20 4.14 -0.24
CA GLN A 88 0.82 3.86 -0.56
C GLN A 88 0.74 3.66 -2.08
N ALA A 89 0.48 2.43 -2.51
CA ALA A 89 -0.02 2.23 -3.84
C ALA A 89 -1.36 2.96 -3.85
N GLU A 90 -1.48 3.97 -4.70
CA GLU A 90 -2.78 4.48 -5.09
C GLU A 90 -3.47 3.37 -5.90
N ALA A 91 -3.97 2.37 -5.18
CA ALA A 91 -4.72 1.22 -5.63
C ALA A 91 -5.43 0.68 -4.36
N ALA A 92 -6.71 0.93 -4.10
CA ALA A 92 -7.76 1.44 -4.95
C ALA A 92 -8.71 2.29 -4.11
N ALA A 93 -9.00 3.50 -4.59
CA ALA A 93 -10.31 4.11 -4.36
C ALA A 93 -11.31 3.39 -5.28
N GLU A 94 -11.54 2.09 -5.08
CA GLU A 94 -12.53 1.34 -5.84
C GLU A 94 -12.98 0.09 -5.07
N ALA A 95 -13.64 0.31 -3.93
CA ALA A 95 -14.59 -0.64 -3.32
C ALA A 95 -15.33 0.03 -2.15
N ALA A 96 -16.07 1.10 -2.46
CA ALA A 96 -17.22 1.49 -1.65
C ALA A 96 -18.25 2.08 -2.61
N MET A 97 -18.83 1.20 -3.45
CA MET A 97 -20.18 1.49 -3.92
C MET A 97 -21.03 1.67 -2.65
N PRO A 98 -21.74 2.79 -2.46
CA PRO A 98 -22.74 2.84 -1.41
C PRO A 98 -23.78 1.78 -1.74
N ASP A 99 -23.82 0.72 -0.93
CA ASP A 99 -24.87 -0.28 -0.90
C ASP A 99 -26.16 0.47 -0.52
N MET A 100 -26.86 0.96 -1.54
CA MET A 100 -28.13 1.62 -1.38
C MET A 100 -29.15 0.49 -1.15
N PRO A 101 -29.84 0.46 0.02
CA PRO A 101 -30.72 -0.64 0.34
C PRO A 101 -31.87 -0.72 -0.68
N PRO A 102 -32.28 -1.92 -1.13
CA PRO A 102 -33.42 -2.06 -2.00
C PRO A 102 -34.66 -1.56 -1.26
N PHE A 103 -35.27 -0.50 -1.81
CA PHE A 103 -36.59 -0.04 -1.42
C PHE A 103 -37.56 -1.22 -1.55
N GLY A 104 -38.28 -1.47 -0.45
CA GLY A 104 -39.08 -2.67 -0.23
C GLY A 104 -40.23 -2.84 -1.21
N ASP A 105 -40.62 -4.10 -1.33
CA ASP A 105 -41.86 -4.61 -1.91
C ASP A 105 -43.08 -3.70 -1.66
N GLU A 106 -43.59 -3.11 -2.73
CA GLU A 106 -45.02 -2.77 -2.82
C GLU A 106 -45.75 -3.88 -3.59
N PRO A 107 -46.88 -4.39 -3.07
CA PRO A 107 -47.51 -5.59 -3.60
C PRO A 107 -48.22 -5.33 -4.92
N SER A 108 -47.95 -6.23 -5.87
CA SER A 108 -48.69 -6.44 -7.11
C SER A 108 -50.17 -6.72 -6.85
N TYR A 109 -51.03 -5.91 -7.45
CA TYR A 109 -52.41 -6.29 -7.78
C TYR A 109 -52.51 -6.42 -9.30
N SER A 110 -52.54 -7.67 -9.74
CA SER A 110 -52.94 -8.07 -11.09
C SER A 110 -54.45 -7.85 -11.26
N SER A 111 -54.88 -7.22 -12.35
CA SER A 111 -56.23 -7.38 -12.92
C SER A 111 -56.31 -6.85 -14.36
N THR A 112 -56.56 -7.79 -15.26
CA THR A 112 -56.87 -7.71 -16.70
C THR A 112 -58.04 -6.78 -17.05
N SER A 113 -57.97 -6.06 -18.19
CA SER A 113 -58.84 -6.22 -19.38
C SER A 113 -59.10 -4.93 -20.19
N ALA A 114 -58.86 -5.06 -21.50
CA ALA A 114 -59.62 -4.51 -22.64
C ALA A 114 -59.53 -3.02 -23.06
N ALA A 115 -59.33 -2.89 -24.39
CA ALA A 115 -59.76 -1.84 -25.33
C ALA A 115 -58.79 -0.69 -25.67
N ALA A 116 -58.01 -0.91 -26.75
CA ALA A 116 -57.99 -0.16 -28.03
C ALA A 116 -57.82 1.39 -28.11
N PRO A 117 -57.31 1.93 -29.24
CA PRO A 117 -56.24 2.93 -29.26
C PRO A 117 -56.61 4.30 -29.90
N VAL A 118 -55.58 5.18 -30.06
CA VAL A 118 -55.50 6.38 -30.94
C VAL A 118 -56.02 7.68 -30.29
N ALA A 119 -55.42 8.89 -30.37
CA ALA A 119 -54.10 9.45 -30.69
C ALA A 119 -54.17 10.97 -30.31
N PRO A 120 -53.32 11.87 -30.85
CA PRO A 120 -52.42 12.75 -30.09
C PRO A 120 -52.96 14.18 -29.88
N ILE A 121 -52.52 14.89 -28.85
CA ILE A 121 -52.46 16.36 -28.90
C ILE A 121 -51.05 16.84 -28.58
N SER A 122 -50.48 17.46 -29.59
CA SER A 122 -49.32 18.33 -29.60
C SER A 122 -49.51 19.51 -28.64
N GLU A 123 -48.48 19.86 -27.88
CA GLU A 123 -48.15 21.27 -27.68
C GLU A 123 -46.64 21.36 -27.41
N VAL A 124 -45.93 21.70 -28.48
CA VAL A 124 -44.57 22.21 -28.42
C VAL A 124 -44.76 23.72 -28.29
N ASP A 125 -44.42 24.28 -27.14
CA ASP A 125 -44.47 25.72 -26.91
C ASP A 125 -43.58 26.05 -25.70
N ASP A 126 -42.71 27.04 -25.68
CA ASP A 126 -41.91 27.78 -26.66
C ASP A 126 -40.89 28.49 -25.76
N LEU A 127 -39.59 28.25 -25.96
CA LEU A 127 -38.53 28.85 -25.12
C LEU A 127 -38.03 30.14 -25.79
N PRO A 128 -38.04 31.30 -25.10
CA PRO A 128 -37.60 32.56 -25.69
C PRO A 128 -36.08 32.66 -25.82
N PHE A 129 -35.63 33.36 -26.87
CA PHE A 129 -34.30 33.96 -26.98
C PHE A 129 -34.29 35.38 -26.41
#